data_AF-A0A7C2QD98-F1
#
_entry.id   AF-A0A7C2QD98-F1
#
_cell.length_a   1.000
_cell.length_b   1.000
_cell.length_c   1.000
_cell.angle_alpha   90.00
_cell.angle_beta   90.00
_cell.angle_gamma   90.00
#
_symmetry.space_group_name_H-M   'P 1'
#
loop_
_entity.id
_entity.type
_entity.pdbx_description
1 polymer ?
#
loop_
_entity_poly.entity_id
_entity_poly.type
_entity_poly.pdbx_seq_one_letter_code
_entity_poly.pdbx_strand_id
1 'polypeptide(L)'
;MSEQLKREFLDLLEKDREFRYAVAGYLGLSELLERMDKAWAATVKLWREVRRMRREQEKLSEEVRATREDQRKLWESHEKLSGRVDRLERYVRSGFEGLQRALRYTFEDFASGFVKVMLEDMGYPGARVGRGYVLHEGRVLEVDMLCEDPLVVGEATLKVETPEEAEAEVAKLLERAEAAKRAYGREPLLKVLCVARAEPAAAETLRKLAAAHGIKLAMGEEIGWQ
;
A
#
# COMPACT_ATOMS: atom_id res chain seq x y z
N MET A 1 70.65 -8.46 -48.96
CA MET A 1 70.04 -7.92 -50.19
C MET A 1 70.96 -6.86 -50.76
N SER A 2 71.28 -6.90 -52.06
CA SER A 2 72.03 -5.80 -52.69
C SER A 2 71.14 -4.54 -52.75
N GLU A 3 71.74 -3.36 -52.56
CA GLU A 3 71.03 -2.08 -52.70
C GLU A 3 70.40 -1.90 -54.09
N GLN A 4 70.96 -2.56 -55.10
CA GLN A 4 70.42 -2.61 -56.46
C GLN A 4 69.04 -3.28 -56.52
N LEU A 5 68.85 -4.42 -55.83
CA LEU A 5 67.57 -5.12 -55.82
C LEU A 5 66.46 -4.33 -55.10
N LYS A 6 66.80 -3.61 -54.02
CA LYS A 6 65.84 -2.73 -53.33
C LYS A 6 65.36 -1.60 -54.25
N ARG A 7 66.30 -0.96 -54.97
CA ARG A 7 65.97 0.11 -55.91
C ARG A 7 65.10 -0.40 -57.04
N GLU A 8 65.45 -1.54 -57.63
CA GLU A 8 64.65 -2.15 -58.70
C GLU A 8 63.25 -2.55 -58.23
N PHE A 9 63.12 -3.09 -57.01
CA PHE A 9 61.82 -3.40 -56.42
C PHE A 9 60.96 -2.16 -56.18
N LEU A 10 61.54 -1.07 -55.67
CA LEU A 10 60.84 0.20 -55.46
C LEU A 10 60.46 0.86 -56.80
N ASP A 11 61.35 0.85 -57.79
CA ASP A 11 61.07 1.36 -59.14
C ASP A 11 59.91 0.61 -59.80
N LEU A 12 59.86 -0.73 -59.65
CA LEU A 12 58.75 -1.55 -60.13
C LEU A 12 57.46 -1.25 -59.38
N LEU A 13 57.51 -1.09 -58.05
CA LEU A 13 56.36 -0.64 -57.30
C LEU A 13 55.86 0.72 -57.81
N GLU A 14 56.73 1.68 -58.13
CA GLU A 14 56.34 3.02 -58.59
C GLU A 14 55.85 3.09 -60.05
N LYS A 15 56.42 2.29 -60.96
CA LYS A 15 56.15 2.39 -62.40
C LYS A 15 55.17 1.32 -62.90
N ASP A 16 55.15 0.14 -62.27
CA ASP A 16 54.28 -0.97 -62.66
C ASP A 16 53.10 -1.10 -61.69
N ARG A 17 51.92 -0.78 -62.21
CA ARG A 17 50.66 -0.82 -61.48
C ARG A 17 50.24 -2.26 -61.14
N GLU A 18 50.41 -3.21 -62.05
CA GLU A 18 50.01 -4.61 -61.83
C GLU A 18 50.90 -5.26 -60.77
N PHE A 19 52.21 -5.02 -60.83
CA PHE A 19 53.16 -5.49 -59.82
C PHE A 19 52.86 -4.90 -58.44
N ARG A 20 52.57 -3.59 -58.35
CA ARG A 20 52.16 -2.93 -57.09
C ARG A 20 50.91 -3.56 -56.48
N TYR A 21 49.90 -3.84 -57.29
CA TYR A 21 48.67 -4.48 -56.80
C TYR A 21 48.88 -5.94 -56.40
N ALA A 22 49.71 -6.69 -57.13
CA ALA A 22 50.06 -8.05 -56.76
C ALA A 22 50.79 -8.08 -55.40
N VAL A 23 51.79 -7.21 -55.20
CA VAL A 23 52.51 -7.07 -53.92
C VAL A 23 51.55 -6.64 -52.80
N ALA A 24 50.65 -5.67 -53.06
CA ALA A 24 49.64 -5.26 -52.08
C ALA A 24 48.70 -6.41 -51.69
N GLY A 25 48.31 -7.26 -52.65
CA GLY A 25 47.54 -8.48 -52.41
C GLY A 25 48.29 -9.49 -51.54
N TYR A 26 49.55 -9.80 -51.87
CA TYR A 26 50.39 -10.72 -51.07
C TYR A 26 50.69 -10.19 -49.67
N LEU A 27 50.79 -8.87 -49.49
CA LEU A 27 50.93 -8.22 -48.18
C LEU A 27 49.62 -8.11 -47.41
N GLY A 28 48.50 -8.60 -47.96
CA GLY A 28 47.19 -8.61 -47.29
C GLY A 28 46.54 -7.23 -47.17
N LEU A 29 46.99 -6.21 -47.92
CA LEU A 29 46.41 -4.87 -47.86
C LEU A 29 44.94 -4.84 -48.30
N SER A 30 44.55 -5.68 -49.25
CA SER A 30 43.15 -5.85 -49.66
C SER A 30 42.28 -6.39 -48.52
N GLU A 31 42.78 -7.37 -47.76
CA GLU A 31 42.05 -7.92 -46.61
C GLU A 31 41.95 -6.91 -45.45
N LEU A 32 43.01 -6.13 -45.22
CA LEU A 32 42.99 -5.04 -44.24
C LEU A 32 41.95 -3.97 -44.58
N LEU A 33 41.87 -3.54 -45.84
CA LEU A 33 40.86 -2.58 -46.29
C LEU A 33 39.44 -3.12 -46.09
N GLU A 34 39.18 -4.39 -46.44
CA GLU A 34 37.87 -5.01 -46.23
C GLU A 34 37.50 -5.09 -44.72
N ARG A 35 38.47 -5.44 -43.86
CA ARG A 35 38.27 -5.42 -42.40
C ARG A 35 38.01 -4.01 -41.87
N MET A 36 38.70 -3.00 -42.40
CA MET A 36 38.47 -1.59 -42.05
C MET A 36 37.07 -1.13 -42.48
N ASP A 37 36.60 -1.48 -43.67
CA ASP A 37 35.26 -1.15 -44.14
C ASP A 37 34.17 -1.80 -43.28
N LYS A 38 34.36 -3.07 -42.90
CA LYS A 38 33.46 -3.77 -41.97
C LYS A 38 33.45 -3.11 -40.59
N ALA A 39 34.62 -2.73 -40.07
CA ALA A 39 34.74 -2.03 -38.79
C ALA A 39 34.08 -0.63 -38.83
N TRP A 40 34.24 0.08 -39.94
CA TRP A 40 33.58 1.37 -40.17
C TRP A 40 32.05 1.23 -40.21
N ALA A 41 31.55 0.24 -40.95
CA ALA A 41 30.12 -0.07 -41.01
C ALA A 41 29.54 -0.42 -39.62
N ALA A 42 30.26 -1.22 -38.84
CA ALA A 42 29.88 -1.54 -37.45
C ALA A 42 29.87 -0.29 -36.57
N THR A 43 30.87 0.59 -36.70
CA THR A 43 30.95 1.87 -35.97
C THR A 43 29.77 2.78 -36.29
N VAL A 44 29.41 2.91 -37.57
CA VAL A 44 28.23 3.69 -38.00
C VAL A 44 26.94 3.11 -37.43
N LYS A 45 26.80 1.78 -37.38
CA LYS A 45 25.63 1.11 -36.78
C LYS A 45 25.53 1.41 -35.28
N LEU A 46 26.64 1.29 -34.54
CA LEU A 46 26.70 1.62 -33.12
C LEU A 46 26.31 3.07 -32.86
N TRP A 47 26.78 4.02 -33.68
CA TRP A 47 26.38 5.43 -33.55
C TRP A 47 24.88 5.65 -33.74
N ARG A 48 24.22 4.89 -34.61
CA ARG A 48 22.77 4.97 -34.79
C ARG A 48 22.04 4.42 -33.56
N GLU A 49 22.50 3.31 -33.01
CA GLU A 49 21.93 2.71 -31.80
C GLU A 49 22.10 3.64 -30.58
N VAL A 50 23.29 4.22 -30.38
CA VAL A 50 23.54 5.21 -29.32
C VAL A 50 22.62 6.42 -29.46
N ARG A 51 22.40 6.95 -30.67
CA ARG A 51 21.47 8.06 -30.90
C ARG A 51 20.03 7.67 -30.57
N ARG A 52 19.61 6.45 -30.92
CA ARG A 52 18.28 5.94 -30.59
C ARG A 52 18.11 5.82 -29.08
N MET A 53 19.08 5.23 -28.38
CA MET A 53 19.05 5.10 -26.93
C MET A 53 18.98 6.45 -26.22
N ARG A 54 19.72 7.47 -26.72
CA ARG A 54 19.62 8.83 -26.16
C ARG A 54 18.22 9.42 -26.27
N ARG A 55 17.55 9.23 -27.41
CA ARG A 55 16.16 9.69 -27.60
C ARG A 55 15.18 8.94 -26.69
N GLU A 56 15.38 7.64 -26.49
CA GLU A 56 14.57 6.85 -25.56
C GLU A 56 14.81 7.31 -24.10
N GLN A 57 16.06 7.62 -23.72
CA GLN A 57 16.37 8.19 -22.41
C GLN A 57 15.75 9.58 -22.18
N GLU A 58 15.73 10.44 -23.21
CA GLU A 58 15.09 11.76 -23.12
C GLU A 58 13.59 11.61 -22.84
N LYS A 59 12.89 10.73 -23.58
CA LYS A 59 11.47 10.44 -23.34
C LYS A 59 11.21 9.88 -21.94
N LEU A 60 12.01 8.92 -21.51
CA LEU A 60 11.91 8.37 -20.15
C LEU A 60 12.13 9.46 -19.10
N SER A 61 13.05 10.40 -19.33
CA SER A 61 13.29 11.51 -18.42
C SER A 61 12.07 12.44 -18.32
N GLU A 62 11.38 12.70 -19.43
CA GLU A 62 10.13 13.47 -19.47
C GLU A 62 9.00 12.75 -18.72
N GLU A 63 8.81 11.45 -18.97
CA GLU A 63 7.79 10.63 -18.27
C GLU A 63 8.03 10.58 -16.76
N VAL A 64 9.28 10.41 -16.33
CA VAL A 64 9.66 10.45 -14.91
C VAL A 64 9.37 11.82 -14.31
N ARG A 65 9.61 12.91 -15.05
CA ARG A 65 9.32 14.27 -14.57
C ARG A 65 7.82 14.49 -14.39
N ALA A 66 7.01 14.10 -15.37
CA ALA A 66 5.55 14.18 -15.29
C ALA A 66 5.02 13.36 -14.10
N THR A 67 5.51 12.13 -13.92
CA THR A 67 5.13 11.27 -12.80
C THR A 67 5.46 11.91 -11.45
N ARG A 68 6.64 12.54 -11.32
CA ARG A 68 7.04 13.25 -10.09
C ARG A 68 6.14 14.45 -9.79
N GLU A 69 5.67 15.16 -10.81
CA GLU A 69 4.73 16.27 -10.63
C GLU A 69 3.36 15.79 -10.17
N ASP A 70 2.85 14.69 -10.72
CA ASP A 70 1.57 14.12 -10.31
C ASP A 70 1.64 13.53 -8.90
N GLN A 71 2.75 12.88 -8.53
CA GLN A 71 3.00 12.46 -7.15
C GLN A 71 2.99 13.64 -6.18
N ARG A 72 3.59 14.78 -6.53
CA ARG A 72 3.55 15.98 -5.68
C ARG A 72 2.13 16.48 -5.45
N LYS A 73 1.31 16.55 -6.50
CA LYS A 73 -0.11 16.96 -6.38
C LYS A 73 -0.93 15.99 -5.52
N LEU A 74 -0.65 14.69 -5.60
CA LEU A 74 -1.28 13.68 -4.75
C LEU A 74 -0.90 13.89 -3.29
N TRP A 75 0.37 14.13 -2.98
CA TRP A 75 0.83 14.44 -1.63
C TRP A 75 0.16 15.68 -1.05
N GLU A 76 0.10 16.78 -1.81
CA GLU A 76 -0.59 18.01 -1.38
C GLU A 76 -2.09 17.77 -1.12
N SER A 77 -2.73 16.92 -1.92
CA SER A 77 -4.15 16.58 -1.75
C SER A 77 -4.37 15.71 -0.52
N HIS A 78 -3.47 14.74 -0.28
CA HIS A 78 -3.48 13.89 0.89
C HIS A 78 -3.30 14.69 2.18
N GLU A 79 -2.35 15.62 2.22
CA GLU A 79 -2.12 16.50 3.37
C GLU A 79 -3.35 17.36 3.69
N LYS A 80 -3.97 17.96 2.65
CA LYS A 80 -5.22 18.71 2.82
C LYS A 80 -6.36 17.85 3.35
N LEU A 81 -6.47 16.61 2.89
CA LEU A 81 -7.50 15.68 3.35
C LEU A 81 -7.26 15.26 4.80
N SER A 82 -6.02 14.90 5.14
CA SER A 82 -5.61 14.58 6.52
C SER A 82 -5.96 15.72 7.46
N GLY A 83 -5.57 16.96 7.12
CA GLY A 83 -5.91 18.11 7.95
C GLY A 83 -7.41 18.40 8.07
N ARG A 84 -8.23 17.97 7.10
CA ARG A 84 -9.71 18.03 7.21
C ARG A 84 -10.24 16.95 8.16
N VAL A 85 -9.70 15.73 8.09
CA VAL A 85 -10.05 14.62 8.99
C VAL A 85 -9.71 15.00 10.44
N ASP A 86 -8.51 15.52 10.71
CA ASP A 86 -8.09 15.94 12.06
C ASP A 86 -8.98 17.05 12.65
N ARG A 87 -9.52 17.93 11.79
CA ARG A 87 -10.49 18.95 12.22
C ARG A 87 -11.86 18.35 12.50
N LEU A 88 -12.33 17.46 11.64
CA LEU A 88 -13.61 16.77 11.82
C LEU A 88 -13.60 15.98 13.12
N GLU A 89 -12.53 15.23 13.37
CA GLU A 89 -12.33 14.48 14.60
C GLU A 89 -12.40 15.40 15.84
N ARG A 90 -11.71 16.54 15.82
CA ARG A 90 -11.79 17.54 16.90
C ARG A 90 -13.21 18.03 17.14
N TYR A 91 -13.97 18.31 16.07
CA TYR A 91 -15.37 18.73 16.20
C TYR A 91 -16.27 17.62 16.74
N VAL A 92 -16.11 16.38 16.28
CA VAL A 92 -16.85 15.22 16.78
C VAL A 92 -16.56 15.02 18.27
N ARG A 93 -15.29 15.08 18.68
CA ARG A 93 -14.89 14.95 20.09
C ARG A 93 -15.47 16.05 20.95
N SER A 94 -15.31 17.32 20.58
CA SER A 94 -15.84 18.44 21.36
C SER A 94 -17.37 18.43 21.42
N GLY A 95 -18.04 18.03 20.33
CA GLY A 95 -19.48 17.80 20.31
C GLY A 95 -19.90 16.70 21.28
N PHE A 96 -19.18 15.57 21.28
CA PHE A 96 -19.43 14.46 22.18
C PHE A 96 -19.22 14.82 23.65
N GLU A 97 -18.13 15.51 23.99
CA GLU A 97 -17.90 16.02 25.36
C GLU A 97 -18.99 16.99 25.82
N GLY A 98 -19.59 17.75 24.89
CA GLY A 98 -20.76 18.58 25.14
C GLY A 98 -22.03 17.76 25.40
N LEU A 99 -22.29 16.77 24.56
CA LEU A 99 -23.45 15.86 24.67
C LEU A 99 -23.39 15.01 25.95
N GLN A 100 -22.22 14.50 26.31
CA GLN A 100 -22.01 13.75 27.55
C GLN A 100 -22.39 14.60 28.77
N ARG A 101 -21.97 15.87 28.80
CA ARG A 101 -22.29 16.80 29.90
C ARG A 101 -23.76 17.22 29.94
N ALA A 102 -24.37 17.45 28.78
CA ALA A 102 -25.74 17.98 28.70
C ALA A 102 -26.83 16.89 28.76
N LEU A 103 -26.58 15.73 28.17
CA LEU A 103 -27.59 14.70 27.90
C LEU A 103 -27.26 13.32 28.49
N ARG A 104 -26.15 13.18 29.24
CA ARG A 104 -25.65 11.91 29.81
C ARG A 104 -25.43 10.79 28.76
N TYR A 105 -25.07 11.17 27.54
CA TYR A 105 -24.67 10.21 26.50
C TYR A 105 -23.39 9.47 26.93
N THR A 106 -23.38 8.15 26.79
CA THR A 106 -22.25 7.27 27.17
C THR A 106 -21.38 6.93 25.96
N PHE A 107 -20.20 6.35 26.21
CA PHE A 107 -19.34 5.84 25.13
C PHE A 107 -20.03 4.70 24.35
N GLU A 108 -20.82 3.88 25.02
CA GLU A 108 -21.62 2.82 24.39
C GLU A 108 -22.67 3.39 23.43
N ASP A 109 -23.31 4.52 23.78
CA ASP A 109 -24.25 5.19 22.88
C ASP A 109 -23.55 5.69 21.60
N PHE A 110 -22.33 6.21 21.75
CA PHE A 110 -21.50 6.60 20.61
C PHE A 110 -21.09 5.39 19.76
N ALA A 111 -20.62 4.32 20.38
CA ALA A 111 -20.25 3.08 19.71
C ALA A 111 -21.45 2.48 18.95
N SER A 112 -22.63 2.47 19.58
CA SER A 112 -23.89 2.03 18.95
C SER A 112 -24.21 2.85 17.69
N GLY A 113 -24.08 4.18 17.78
CA GLY A 113 -24.27 5.08 16.64
C GLY A 113 -23.28 4.81 15.51
N PHE A 114 -22.01 4.56 15.84
CA PHE A 114 -20.99 4.19 14.86
C PHE A 114 -21.31 2.86 14.16
N VAL A 115 -21.67 1.82 14.92
CA VAL A 115 -22.08 0.53 14.36
C VAL A 115 -23.31 0.65 13.49
N LYS A 116 -24.28 1.49 13.87
CA LYS A 116 -25.46 1.77 13.05
C LYS A 116 -25.08 2.34 11.68
N VAL A 117 -24.18 3.32 11.62
CA VAL A 117 -23.69 3.89 10.36
C VAL A 117 -22.99 2.82 9.51
N MET A 118 -22.15 1.97 10.13
CA MET A 118 -21.52 0.86 9.40
C MET A 118 -22.56 -0.09 8.78
N LEU A 119 -23.65 -0.39 9.49
CA LEU A 119 -24.71 -1.26 8.99
C LEU A 119 -25.50 -0.62 7.85
N GLU A 120 -25.75 0.68 7.92
CA GLU A 120 -26.38 1.45 6.83
C GLU A 120 -25.54 1.36 5.55
N ASP A 121 -24.21 1.57 5.65
CA ASP A 121 -23.27 1.44 4.53
C ASP A 121 -23.22 0.02 3.96
N MET A 122 -23.45 -0.99 4.81
CA MET A 122 -23.53 -2.41 4.40
C MET A 122 -24.88 -2.79 3.78
N GLY A 123 -25.82 -1.84 3.64
CA GLY A 123 -27.12 -2.07 3.02
C GLY A 123 -28.21 -2.52 3.99
N TYR A 124 -28.06 -2.26 5.28
CA TYR A 124 -29.08 -2.51 6.31
C TYR A 124 -29.66 -1.19 6.86
N PRO A 125 -30.35 -0.39 6.03
CA PRO A 125 -30.95 0.86 6.47
C PRO A 125 -32.02 0.57 7.53
N GLY A 126 -31.98 1.30 8.65
CA GLY A 126 -32.94 1.14 9.74
C GLY A 126 -32.58 0.06 10.77
N ALA A 127 -31.40 -0.56 10.68
CA ALA A 127 -30.87 -1.41 11.74
C ALA A 127 -30.90 -0.70 13.09
N ARG A 128 -31.39 -1.39 14.12
CA ARG A 128 -31.47 -0.87 15.49
C ARG A 128 -30.36 -1.48 16.30
N VAL A 129 -29.34 -0.67 16.58
CA VAL A 129 -28.23 -1.03 17.47
C VAL A 129 -28.46 -0.35 18.80
N GLY A 130 -28.38 -1.11 19.88
CA GLY A 130 -28.41 -0.56 21.23
C GLY A 130 -28.14 -1.66 22.25
N ARG A 131 -28.20 -1.29 23.52
CA ARG A 131 -28.00 -2.23 24.62
C ARG A 131 -29.03 -3.36 24.57
N GLY A 132 -28.57 -4.60 24.69
CA GLY A 132 -29.40 -5.79 24.62
C GLY A 132 -29.09 -6.79 25.73
N TYR A 133 -29.96 -7.78 25.88
CA TYR A 133 -29.79 -8.85 26.85
C TYR A 133 -29.97 -10.19 26.18
N VAL A 134 -29.08 -11.14 26.47
CA VAL A 134 -29.15 -12.52 25.97
C VAL A 134 -29.13 -13.51 27.12
N LEU A 135 -29.97 -14.54 27.05
CA LEU A 135 -30.00 -15.60 28.06
C LEU A 135 -28.98 -16.68 27.69
N HIS A 136 -28.05 -16.95 28.59
CA HIS A 136 -27.04 -17.99 28.43
C HIS A 136 -26.91 -18.82 29.71
N GLU A 137 -27.14 -20.13 29.63
CA GLU A 137 -26.99 -21.07 30.76
C GLU A 137 -27.71 -20.62 32.05
N GLY A 138 -28.91 -20.04 31.90
CA GLY A 138 -29.71 -19.54 33.02
C GLY A 138 -29.25 -18.20 33.60
N ARG A 139 -28.25 -17.56 32.99
CA ARG A 139 -27.78 -16.21 33.31
C ARG A 139 -28.20 -15.22 32.23
N VAL A 140 -28.53 -14.00 32.63
CA VAL A 140 -28.78 -12.89 31.70
C VAL A 140 -27.46 -12.16 31.48
N LEU A 141 -26.97 -12.16 30.24
CA LEU A 141 -25.79 -11.41 29.84
C LEU A 141 -26.23 -10.10 29.17
N GLU A 142 -25.72 -8.99 29.68
CA GLU A 142 -25.88 -7.67 29.06
C GLU A 142 -24.86 -7.51 27.93
N VAL A 143 -25.31 -7.09 26.75
CA VAL A 143 -24.50 -6.82 25.56
C VAL A 143 -24.59 -5.33 25.28
N ASP A 144 -23.44 -4.65 25.19
CA ASP A 144 -23.41 -3.19 25.00
C ASP A 144 -24.07 -2.76 23.68
N MET A 145 -23.81 -3.54 22.62
CA MET A 145 -24.36 -3.32 21.28
C MET A 145 -24.95 -4.61 20.73
N LEU A 146 -26.27 -4.70 20.70
CA LEU A 146 -27.02 -5.76 20.06
C LEU A 146 -27.87 -5.18 18.93
N CYS A 147 -27.75 -5.77 17.75
CA CYS A 147 -28.74 -5.61 16.68
C CYS A 147 -29.32 -6.99 16.43
N GLU A 148 -30.64 -7.12 16.46
CA GLU A 148 -31.26 -8.42 16.20
C GLU A 148 -31.22 -8.75 14.71
N ASP A 149 -31.49 -7.78 13.83
CA ASP A 149 -31.55 -7.97 12.37
C ASP A 149 -30.85 -6.82 11.59
N PRO A 150 -29.70 -7.08 10.94
CA PRO A 150 -28.94 -8.34 10.99
C PRO A 150 -28.35 -8.58 12.39
N LEU A 151 -28.08 -9.83 12.75
CA LEU A 151 -27.54 -10.13 14.08
C LEU A 151 -26.14 -9.51 14.23
N VAL A 152 -25.99 -8.54 15.13
CA VAL A 152 -24.71 -7.91 15.47
C VAL A 152 -24.54 -7.94 16.97
N VAL A 153 -23.35 -8.31 17.42
CA VAL A 153 -22.97 -8.30 18.83
C VAL A 153 -21.72 -7.46 18.97
N GLY A 154 -21.71 -6.54 19.91
CA GLY A 154 -20.54 -5.74 20.16
C GLY A 154 -20.39 -5.28 21.60
N GLU A 155 -19.15 -4.99 21.95
CA GLU A 155 -18.72 -4.50 23.26
C GLU A 155 -17.97 -3.18 23.08
N ALA A 156 -18.10 -2.28 24.05
CA ALA A 156 -17.46 -0.98 24.05
C ALA A 156 -16.69 -0.76 25.35
N THR A 157 -15.37 -0.57 25.24
CA THR A 157 -14.47 -0.34 26.37
C THR A 157 -13.74 0.99 26.25
N LEU A 158 -13.64 1.73 27.36
CA LEU A 158 -12.99 3.04 27.37
C LEU A 158 -11.46 2.96 27.31
N LYS A 159 -10.86 1.99 27.99
CA LYS A 159 -9.41 1.91 28.14
C LYS A 159 -8.96 0.46 28.25
N VAL A 160 -7.87 0.12 27.56
CA VAL A 160 -7.17 -1.16 27.68
C VAL A 160 -5.67 -0.87 27.81
N GLU A 161 -5.05 -1.24 28.91
CA GLU A 161 -3.65 -0.89 29.22
C GLU A 161 -2.70 -2.07 28.99
N THR A 162 -3.17 -3.29 29.18
CA THR A 162 -2.31 -4.48 29.11
C THR A 162 -2.79 -5.51 28.08
N PRO A 163 -1.89 -6.39 27.58
CA PRO A 163 -2.28 -7.53 26.76
C PRO A 163 -3.32 -8.44 27.43
N GLU A 164 -3.24 -8.63 28.74
CA GLU A 164 -4.19 -9.46 29.48
C GLU A 164 -5.59 -8.83 29.51
N GLU A 165 -5.69 -7.50 29.66
CA GLU A 165 -6.96 -6.79 29.54
C GLU A 165 -7.51 -6.90 28.10
N ALA A 166 -6.65 -6.82 27.09
CA ALA A 166 -7.05 -7.02 25.69
C ALA A 166 -7.63 -8.44 25.45
N GLU A 167 -6.99 -9.48 25.99
CA GLU A 167 -7.48 -10.85 25.94
C GLU A 167 -8.83 -10.99 26.65
N ALA A 168 -8.98 -10.37 27.82
CA ALA A 168 -10.24 -10.39 28.58
C ALA A 168 -11.38 -9.74 27.80
N GLU A 169 -11.18 -8.57 27.21
CA GLU A 169 -12.20 -7.86 26.42
C GLU A 169 -12.63 -8.65 25.19
N VAL A 170 -11.68 -9.30 24.49
CA VAL A 170 -12.00 -10.17 23.35
C VAL A 170 -12.78 -11.40 23.81
N ALA A 171 -12.35 -12.06 24.88
CA ALA A 171 -13.04 -13.24 25.41
C ALA A 171 -14.48 -12.92 25.82
N LYS A 172 -14.67 -11.77 26.47
CA LYS A 172 -15.97 -11.23 26.92
C LYS A 172 -16.93 -10.95 25.75
N LEU A 173 -16.41 -10.45 24.61
CA LEU A 173 -17.19 -10.31 23.38
C LEU A 173 -17.55 -11.67 22.76
N LEU A 174 -16.61 -12.61 22.72
CA LEU A 174 -16.82 -13.92 22.12
C LEU A 174 -17.85 -14.76 22.89
N GLU A 175 -17.81 -14.70 24.23
CA GLU A 175 -18.82 -15.34 25.10
C GLU A 175 -20.24 -14.84 24.74
N ARG A 176 -20.40 -13.53 24.61
CA ARG A 176 -21.69 -12.93 24.27
C ARG A 176 -22.12 -13.18 22.83
N ALA A 177 -21.17 -13.22 21.91
CA ALA A 177 -21.46 -13.57 20.52
C ALA A 177 -22.00 -15.00 20.42
N GLU A 178 -21.41 -15.94 21.15
CA GLU A 178 -21.89 -17.33 21.23
C GLU A 178 -23.24 -17.42 21.94
N ALA A 179 -23.44 -16.67 23.02
CA ALA A 179 -24.74 -16.58 23.69
C ALA A 179 -25.84 -16.06 22.76
N ALA A 180 -25.58 -14.96 22.05
CA ALA A 180 -26.51 -14.38 21.08
C ALA A 180 -26.78 -15.35 19.92
N LYS A 181 -25.74 -15.99 19.38
CA LYS A 181 -25.89 -17.00 18.33
C LYS A 181 -26.86 -18.10 18.73
N ARG A 182 -26.73 -18.63 19.95
CA ARG A 182 -27.64 -19.67 20.47
C ARG A 182 -29.05 -19.13 20.69
N ALA A 183 -29.19 -17.92 21.23
CA ALA A 183 -30.48 -17.31 21.50
C ALA A 183 -31.28 -17.01 20.22
N TYR A 184 -30.60 -16.53 19.16
CA TYR A 184 -31.23 -16.14 17.90
C TYR A 184 -31.15 -17.21 16.79
N GLY A 185 -30.44 -18.32 17.03
CA GLY A 185 -30.32 -19.44 16.10
C GLY A 185 -29.57 -19.13 14.80
N ARG A 186 -28.79 -18.04 14.75
CA ARG A 186 -28.01 -17.62 13.58
C ARG A 186 -26.67 -17.05 13.98
N GLU A 187 -25.68 -17.16 13.10
CA GLU A 187 -24.37 -16.53 13.30
C GLU A 187 -24.50 -15.00 13.26
N PRO A 188 -23.82 -14.27 14.18
CA PRO A 188 -23.70 -12.83 14.06
C PRO A 188 -23.05 -12.45 12.73
N LEU A 189 -23.69 -11.56 11.98
CA LEU A 189 -23.11 -10.93 10.80
C LEU A 189 -21.82 -10.19 11.15
N LEU A 190 -21.83 -9.49 12.29
CA LEU A 190 -20.66 -8.76 12.81
C LEU A 190 -20.50 -9.01 14.30
N LYS A 191 -19.23 -9.18 14.69
CA LYS A 191 -18.74 -9.05 16.06
C LYS A 191 -17.93 -7.77 16.14
N VAL A 192 -18.30 -6.82 16.97
CA VAL A 192 -17.65 -5.50 17.02
C VAL A 192 -17.02 -5.27 18.39
N LEU A 193 -15.76 -4.80 18.41
CA LEU A 193 -15.12 -4.33 19.63
C LEU A 193 -14.71 -2.88 19.44
N CYS A 194 -15.30 -1.98 20.21
CA CYS A 194 -14.98 -0.55 20.20
C CYS A 194 -14.11 -0.23 21.41
N VAL A 195 -12.89 0.29 21.19
CA VAL A 195 -11.96 0.65 22.27
C VAL A 195 -11.57 2.11 22.15
N ALA A 196 -11.90 2.94 23.13
CA ALA A 196 -11.61 4.37 23.03
C ALA A 196 -10.09 4.67 23.14
N ARG A 197 -9.36 3.97 24.01
CA ARG A 197 -7.91 4.11 24.20
C ARG A 197 -7.27 2.75 24.49
N ALA A 198 -6.11 2.48 23.90
CA ALA A 198 -5.42 1.22 24.11
C ALA A 198 -3.90 1.40 24.06
N GLU A 199 -3.18 1.14 25.16
CA GLU A 199 -1.72 1.25 25.17
C GLU A 199 -1.08 0.38 24.05
N PRO A 200 0.09 0.76 23.49
CA PRO A 200 0.62 0.14 22.28
C PRO A 200 0.70 -1.39 22.30
N ALA A 201 1.09 -1.98 23.44
CA ALA A 201 1.17 -3.43 23.61
C ALA A 201 -0.22 -4.10 23.64
N ALA A 202 -1.20 -3.47 24.28
CA ALA A 202 -2.58 -3.93 24.28
C ALA A 202 -3.22 -3.78 22.89
N ALA A 203 -2.99 -2.66 22.20
CA ALA A 203 -3.47 -2.41 20.85
C ALA A 203 -2.95 -3.45 19.84
N GLU A 204 -1.67 -3.82 19.91
CA GLU A 204 -1.11 -4.88 19.08
C GLU A 204 -1.80 -6.23 19.34
N THR A 205 -2.05 -6.55 20.61
CA THR A 205 -2.74 -7.77 21.03
C THR A 205 -4.19 -7.80 20.55
N LEU A 206 -4.94 -6.71 20.74
CA LEU A 206 -6.30 -6.53 20.22
C LEU A 206 -6.37 -6.74 18.71
N ARG A 207 -5.43 -6.16 17.93
CA ARG A 207 -5.39 -6.34 16.47
C ARG A 207 -5.18 -7.80 16.08
N LYS A 208 -4.22 -8.50 16.72
CA LYS A 208 -3.94 -9.92 16.46
C LYS A 208 -5.16 -10.79 16.75
N LEU A 209 -5.77 -10.62 17.93
CA LEU A 209 -6.93 -11.39 18.35
C LEU A 209 -8.17 -11.08 17.50
N ALA A 210 -8.40 -9.81 17.18
CA ALA A 210 -9.53 -9.42 16.35
C ALA A 210 -9.45 -10.03 14.95
N ALA A 211 -8.26 -10.02 14.33
CA ALA A 211 -8.03 -10.68 13.05
C ALA A 211 -8.26 -12.20 13.14
N ALA A 212 -7.75 -12.85 14.21
CA ALA A 212 -7.90 -14.29 14.41
C ALA A 212 -9.37 -14.73 14.58
N HIS A 213 -10.19 -13.91 15.23
CA HIS A 213 -11.58 -14.25 15.54
C HIS A 213 -12.63 -13.59 14.64
N GLY A 214 -12.21 -12.87 13.59
CA GLY A 214 -13.12 -12.15 12.70
C GLY A 214 -13.93 -11.07 13.41
N ILE A 215 -13.29 -10.34 14.33
CA ILE A 215 -13.89 -9.22 15.06
C ILE A 215 -13.56 -7.94 14.31
N LYS A 216 -14.57 -7.09 14.10
CA LYS A 216 -14.40 -5.73 13.62
C LYS A 216 -13.95 -4.85 14.79
N LEU A 217 -12.65 -4.64 14.89
CA LEU A 217 -12.04 -3.76 15.89
C LEU A 217 -12.12 -2.31 15.43
N ALA A 218 -12.61 -1.42 16.29
CA ALA A 218 -12.61 0.02 16.09
C ALA A 218 -11.89 0.67 17.28
N MET A 219 -10.71 1.26 17.06
CA MET A 219 -9.91 1.88 18.12
C MET A 219 -9.84 3.40 17.93
N GLY A 220 -9.96 4.14 19.03
CA GLY A 220 -9.73 5.59 19.03
C GLY A 220 -8.28 5.99 18.73
N GLU A 221 -7.33 5.06 18.87
CA GLU A 221 -5.89 5.26 18.62
C GLU A 221 -5.43 5.02 17.17
N GLU A 222 -6.33 4.74 16.21
CA GLU A 222 -5.96 4.87 14.79
C GLU A 222 -5.73 6.34 14.36
N ILE A 223 -5.82 7.26 15.32
CA ILE A 223 -5.45 8.66 15.21
C ILE A 223 -4.30 8.87 16.19
N GLY A 224 -3.09 8.86 15.66
CA GLY A 224 -1.85 8.95 16.44
C GLY A 224 -1.78 10.24 17.25
N TRP A 225 -1.65 10.08 18.56
CA TRP A 225 -1.32 11.17 19.48
C TRP A 225 0.21 11.29 19.57
N GLN A 226 0.79 12.19 18.76
CA GLN A 226 2.08 12.84 19.00
C GLN A 226 1.89 14.35 19.00
#